data_AF-A0A9D4B778-F1
#
_entry.id   AF-A0A9D4B778-F1
#
_cell.length_a   1.000
_cell.length_b   1.000
_cell.length_c   1.000
_cell.angle_alpha   90.00
_cell.angle_beta   90.00
_cell.angle_gamma   90.00
#
_symmetry.space_group_name_H-M   'P 1'
#
loop_
_entity.id
_entity.type
_entity.pdbx_description
1 polymer ?
#
loop_
_entity_poly.entity_id
_entity_poly.type
_entity_poly.pdbx_seq_one_letter_code
_entity_poly.pdbx_strand_id
1 'polypeptide(L)'
;MKPYTNWEEFFMPAPIFITKLGDLMSISAGGEHVVFKENTPTLSKSFGACLQLVNNQVWWSFRNTRMIMNEIKGHFMGVPKKMANIVLAFFQDEVGKAPSKEELESMQLVLKNCRDSTQKFNNTFSPAIDLIEKLLQACEKAKQAYEDELKDVQNLKADITRVKPDKEESEQDGRKRRQQLEEAFQKYKASIPTSGKSVGMCLLQMIKSYVTDPGAAPGPVFKEQDGTELTDETFLKVKENWEVLRSTLEEEEKKFQLTEKQNQELMKTECDIMTYEAREKELEIAGGILGQGAESLKSMKRQWDNMVLFFQMISSEIESCFREYFDSVKAITNPSTMDPIYTPAFKASNVAQFVYMISKTYVEVSDKHLMPLLGELEEISTKPSKDSFKSEETELAKWCDKTQRNISSLVQKKEEEFKKNLKGQEETIKKDMKAMQPPMNEDKLKAIEGAMQQAMRELRVQ
;
A
#
# COMPACT_ATOMS: atom_id res chain seq x y z
N MET A 1 -22.88 4.66 17.22
CA MET A 1 -21.67 5.07 17.96
C MET A 1 -22.10 6.07 19.01
N LYS A 2 -21.57 5.96 20.22
CA LYS A 2 -21.88 6.86 21.34
C LYS A 2 -21.04 8.13 21.19
N PRO A 3 -21.63 9.32 21.05
CA PRO A 3 -20.86 10.54 20.74
C PRO A 3 -19.85 10.95 21.83
N TYR A 4 -20.13 10.57 23.08
CA TYR A 4 -19.48 11.15 24.26
C TYR A 4 -18.53 10.19 24.98
N THR A 5 -18.41 8.96 24.49
CA THR A 5 -17.46 7.95 25.00
C THR A 5 -16.55 7.55 23.86
N ASN A 6 -15.25 7.46 24.12
CA ASN A 6 -14.21 7.09 23.17
C ASN A 6 -13.78 8.20 22.19
N TRP A 7 -13.34 9.35 22.72
CA TRP A 7 -12.74 10.41 21.90
C TRP A 7 -11.55 9.91 21.07
N GLU A 8 -10.84 8.90 21.57
CA GLU A 8 -9.75 8.25 20.86
C GLU A 8 -10.19 7.64 19.52
N GLU A 9 -11.39 7.04 19.44
CA GLU A 9 -11.94 6.51 18.18
C GLU A 9 -12.17 7.60 17.13
N PHE A 10 -12.34 8.86 17.55
CA PHE A 10 -12.55 9.98 16.64
C PHE A 10 -11.25 10.56 16.09
N PHE A 11 -10.17 10.51 16.87
CA PHE A 11 -8.90 11.15 16.52
C PHE A 11 -7.84 10.19 16.00
N MET A 12 -7.95 8.89 16.27
CA MET A 12 -6.97 7.88 15.81
C MET A 12 -7.06 7.48 14.33
N PRO A 13 -8.22 7.55 13.64
CA PRO A 13 -8.26 7.19 12.22
C PRO A 13 -7.32 8.01 11.34
N ALA A 14 -7.20 9.32 11.61
CA ALA A 14 -6.32 10.23 10.87
C ALA A 14 -4.82 9.86 10.94
N PRO A 15 -4.19 9.71 12.11
CA PRO A 15 -2.78 9.31 12.18
C PRO A 15 -2.54 7.89 11.66
N ILE A 16 -3.48 6.95 11.86
CA ILE A 16 -3.36 5.60 11.29
C ILE A 16 -3.38 5.64 9.76
N PHE A 17 -4.26 6.46 9.17
CA PHE A 17 -4.30 6.68 7.73
C PHE A 17 -2.96 7.17 7.20
N ILE A 18 -2.35 8.16 7.86
CA ILE A 18 -1.08 8.74 7.41
C ILE A 18 0.07 7.74 7.58
N THR A 19 0.07 6.94 8.65
CA THR A 19 1.02 5.83 8.79
C THR A 19 0.92 4.84 7.63
N LYS A 20 -0.31 4.46 7.24
CA LYS A 20 -0.51 3.55 6.10
C LYS A 20 -0.08 4.15 4.77
N LEU A 21 -0.24 5.46 4.59
CA LEU A 21 0.29 6.18 3.43
C LEU A 21 1.84 6.15 3.42
N GLY A 22 2.47 6.31 4.58
CA GLY A 22 3.92 6.17 4.75
C GLY A 22 4.42 4.78 4.36
N ASP A 23 3.81 3.72 4.93
CA ASP A 23 4.11 2.32 4.58
C ASP A 23 4.03 2.09 3.07
N LEU A 24 3.00 2.66 2.44
CA LEU A 24 2.74 2.53 1.01
C LEU A 24 3.81 3.23 0.15
N MET A 25 4.29 4.39 0.59
CA MET A 25 5.39 5.09 -0.07
C MET A 25 6.71 4.31 0.04
N SER A 26 6.99 3.68 1.18
CA SER A 26 8.15 2.81 1.36
C SER A 26 8.15 1.64 0.38
N ILE A 27 7.00 0.98 0.25
CA ILE A 27 6.80 -0.13 -0.69
C ILE A 27 7.07 0.35 -2.12
N SER A 28 6.61 1.55 -2.48
CA SER A 28 6.82 2.11 -3.82
C SER A 28 8.28 2.50 -4.10
N ALA A 29 9.02 3.05 -3.12
CA ALA A 29 10.44 3.37 -3.29
C ALA A 29 11.28 2.10 -3.56
N GLY A 30 10.79 0.94 -3.12
CA GLY A 30 11.38 -0.35 -3.43
C GLY A 30 11.12 -0.89 -4.84
N GLY A 31 10.09 -0.38 -5.53
CA GLY A 31 9.44 -1.02 -6.69
C GLY A 31 9.51 -0.23 -8.00
N GLU A 32 10.67 0.29 -8.39
CA GLU A 32 10.89 1.05 -9.65
C GLU A 32 10.39 0.34 -10.92
N HIS A 33 10.13 -0.96 -10.87
CA HIS A 33 9.65 -1.78 -12.00
C HIS A 33 8.13 -2.02 -12.02
N VAL A 34 7.37 -1.51 -11.04
CA VAL A 34 5.91 -1.71 -10.99
C VAL A 34 5.21 -0.65 -11.84
N VAL A 35 4.70 -1.09 -12.99
CA VAL A 35 4.05 -0.23 -13.98
C VAL A 35 2.62 -0.70 -14.20
N PHE A 36 1.68 0.24 -14.21
CA PHE A 36 0.30 -0.04 -14.60
C PHE A 36 0.21 -0.18 -16.12
N LYS A 37 -0.36 -1.30 -16.61
CA LYS A 37 -0.61 -1.55 -18.05
C LYS A 37 -1.64 -0.57 -18.63
N GLU A 38 -2.59 -0.08 -17.81
CA GLU A 38 -3.61 0.90 -18.23
C GLU A 38 -3.16 2.35 -17.94
N ASN A 39 -3.05 3.15 -19.00
CA ASN A 39 -2.81 4.59 -18.88
C ASN A 39 -4.19 5.29 -18.87
N THR A 40 -4.66 5.72 -17.69
CA THR A 40 -5.87 6.56 -17.59
C THR A 40 -5.48 8.03 -17.50
N PRO A 41 -6.30 8.99 -17.95
CA PRO A 41 -5.98 10.42 -17.83
C PRO A 41 -5.71 10.88 -16.39
N THR A 42 -6.16 10.11 -15.40
CA THR A 42 -6.09 10.44 -13.97
C THR A 42 -4.99 9.69 -13.20
N LEU A 43 -4.41 8.61 -13.75
CA LEU A 43 -3.32 7.86 -13.10
C LEU A 43 -2.08 7.83 -13.99
N SER A 44 -0.93 8.08 -13.37
CA SER A 44 0.38 7.89 -14.00
C SER A 44 0.65 6.40 -14.24
N LYS A 45 1.58 6.11 -15.16
CA LYS A 45 2.07 4.73 -15.39
C LYS A 45 2.78 4.14 -14.17
N SER A 46 3.42 4.95 -13.34
CA SER A 46 4.15 4.46 -12.18
C SER A 46 3.33 4.54 -10.91
N PHE A 47 3.47 3.51 -10.07
CA PHE A 47 2.82 3.44 -8.76
C PHE A 47 3.20 4.63 -7.86
N GLY A 48 4.49 4.97 -7.79
CA GLY A 48 4.99 6.07 -6.96
C GLY A 48 4.44 7.44 -7.35
N ALA A 49 4.30 7.73 -8.65
CA ALA A 49 3.70 9.00 -9.08
C ALA A 49 2.21 9.10 -8.72
N CYS A 50 1.49 7.98 -8.71
CA CYS A 50 0.11 7.96 -8.24
C CYS A 50 0.03 8.21 -6.73
N LEU A 51 0.95 7.67 -5.93
CA LEU A 51 1.03 7.92 -4.50
C LEU A 51 1.34 9.37 -4.16
N GLN A 52 2.17 10.03 -4.97
CA GLN A 52 2.42 11.47 -4.84
C GLN A 52 1.14 12.29 -5.02
N LEU A 53 0.34 11.96 -6.05
CA LEU A 53 -0.96 12.61 -6.27
C LEU A 53 -1.92 12.37 -5.11
N VAL A 54 -1.98 11.13 -4.59
CA VAL A 54 -2.78 10.80 -3.41
C VAL A 54 -2.31 11.62 -2.21
N ASN A 55 -1.01 11.70 -1.95
CA ASN A 55 -0.45 12.46 -0.84
C ASN A 55 -0.81 13.94 -0.88
N ASN A 56 -0.63 14.57 -2.05
CA ASN A 56 -0.99 15.97 -2.25
C ASN A 56 -2.48 16.19 -1.97
N GLN A 57 -3.34 15.31 -2.47
CA GLN A 57 -4.77 15.44 -2.26
C GLN A 57 -5.17 15.20 -0.79
N VAL A 58 -4.54 14.25 -0.12
CA VAL A 58 -4.69 13.99 1.31
C VAL A 58 -4.33 15.23 2.12
N TRP A 59 -3.19 15.86 1.81
CA TRP A 59 -2.74 17.09 2.47
C TRP A 59 -3.79 18.20 2.40
N TRP A 60 -4.31 18.48 1.21
CA TRP A 60 -5.36 19.48 1.01
C TRP A 60 -6.62 19.16 1.79
N SER A 61 -6.98 17.88 1.84
CA SER A 61 -8.20 17.46 2.50
C SER A 61 -8.10 17.59 4.03
N PHE A 62 -6.95 17.24 4.63
CA PHE A 62 -6.68 17.49 6.05
C PHE A 62 -6.66 18.99 6.39
N ARG A 63 -6.04 19.82 5.55
CA ARG A 63 -6.01 21.28 5.72
C ARG A 63 -7.42 21.88 5.68
N ASN A 64 -8.22 21.50 4.69
CA ASN A 64 -9.59 21.98 4.53
C ASN A 64 -10.47 21.55 5.71
N THR A 65 -10.29 20.32 6.18
CA THR A 65 -11.01 19.79 7.36
C THR A 65 -10.69 20.56 8.62
N ARG A 66 -9.42 20.92 8.82
CA ARG A 66 -9.01 21.81 9.90
C ARG A 66 -9.70 23.18 9.79
N MET A 67 -9.80 23.75 8.60
CA MET A 67 -10.49 25.03 8.39
C MET A 67 -11.98 24.93 8.76
N ILE A 68 -12.66 23.89 8.30
CA ILE A 68 -14.08 23.65 8.64
C ILE A 68 -14.24 23.44 10.16
N MET A 69 -13.38 22.65 10.80
CA MET A 69 -13.41 22.47 12.25
C MET A 69 -13.15 23.79 12.99
N ASN A 70 -12.31 24.67 12.45
CA ASN A 70 -12.08 26.00 13.01
C ASN A 70 -13.32 26.90 12.87
N GLU A 71 -14.06 26.81 11.75
CA GLU A 71 -15.37 27.47 11.58
C GLU A 71 -16.39 26.97 12.60
N ILE A 72 -16.55 25.65 12.74
CA ILE A 72 -17.48 25.02 13.70
C ILE A 72 -17.12 25.45 15.13
N LYS A 73 -15.84 25.39 15.50
CA LYS A 73 -15.35 25.91 16.80
C LYS A 73 -15.79 27.35 17.02
N GLY A 74 -15.71 28.20 15.99
CA GLY A 74 -16.16 29.59 16.04
C GLY A 74 -17.66 29.72 16.27
N HIS A 75 -18.49 28.96 15.54
CA HIS A 75 -19.95 28.98 15.67
C HIS A 75 -20.44 28.58 17.07
N PHE A 76 -19.77 27.61 17.71
CA PHE A 76 -20.13 27.13 19.04
C PHE A 76 -19.44 27.90 20.17
N MET A 77 -18.56 28.85 19.84
CA MET A 77 -17.90 29.68 20.85
C MET A 77 -18.93 30.52 21.60
N GLY A 78 -19.03 30.29 22.91
CA GLY A 78 -19.95 31.02 23.78
C GLY A 78 -21.42 30.59 23.69
N VAL A 79 -21.78 29.62 22.84
CA VAL A 79 -23.14 29.05 22.79
C VAL A 79 -23.57 28.46 24.14
N PRO A 80 -22.72 27.69 24.86
CA PRO A 80 -23.09 27.20 26.20
C PRO A 80 -23.44 28.32 27.19
N LYS A 81 -22.69 29.44 27.15
CA LYS A 81 -22.96 30.61 27.99
C LYS A 81 -24.27 31.30 27.60
N LYS A 82 -24.53 31.44 26.30
CA LYS A 82 -25.80 31.99 25.78
C LYS A 82 -26.99 31.13 26.20
N MET A 83 -26.88 29.80 26.07
CA MET A 83 -27.94 28.87 26.48
C MET A 83 -28.18 28.90 27.99
N ALA A 84 -27.12 28.91 28.79
CA ALA A 84 -27.25 29.07 30.24
C ALA A 84 -27.97 30.38 30.59
N ASN A 85 -27.61 31.49 29.95
CA ASN A 85 -28.27 32.78 30.16
C ASN A 85 -29.74 32.77 29.74
N ILE A 86 -30.10 32.10 28.64
CA ILE A 86 -31.51 31.98 28.20
C ILE A 86 -32.30 31.16 29.21
N VAL A 87 -31.76 30.03 29.67
CA VAL A 87 -32.36 29.23 30.75
C VAL A 87 -32.55 30.10 32.01
N LEU A 88 -31.54 30.91 32.36
CA LEU A 88 -31.62 31.86 33.47
C LEU A 88 -32.67 32.97 33.27
N ALA A 89 -32.83 33.47 32.03
CA ALA A 89 -33.81 34.49 31.68
C ALA A 89 -35.25 33.96 31.73
N PHE A 90 -35.47 32.72 31.27
CA PHE A 90 -36.75 32.03 31.41
C PHE A 90 -37.20 31.83 32.87
N PHE A 91 -36.27 31.92 33.83
CA PHE A 91 -36.59 31.82 35.26
C PHE A 91 -37.09 33.11 35.89
N GLN A 92 -36.78 34.28 35.33
CA GLN A 92 -37.27 35.54 35.88
C GLN A 92 -38.75 35.68 35.50
N ASP A 93 -39.65 35.44 36.47
CA ASP A 93 -41.13 35.53 36.40
C ASP A 93 -41.68 36.91 35.96
N GLU A 94 -40.85 37.80 35.38
CA GLU A 94 -41.37 38.92 34.60
C GLU A 94 -42.07 38.37 33.36
N VAL A 95 -43.39 38.18 33.53
CA VAL A 95 -44.40 37.98 32.50
C VAL A 95 -44.00 38.73 31.22
N GLY A 96 -43.40 38.01 30.26
CA GLY A 96 -43.18 38.53 28.91
C GLY A 96 -41.79 38.38 28.28
N LYS A 97 -40.73 37.98 28.99
CA LYS A 97 -39.42 37.73 28.33
C LYS A 97 -39.25 36.26 27.95
N ALA A 98 -40.08 35.78 27.03
CA ALA A 98 -39.63 34.69 26.16
C ALA A 98 -38.32 35.12 25.48
N PRO A 99 -37.39 34.19 25.13
CA PRO A 99 -36.19 34.52 24.39
C PRO A 99 -36.61 35.35 23.20
N SER A 100 -35.89 36.46 23.00
CA SER A 100 -36.29 37.36 21.93
C SER A 100 -36.26 36.58 20.62
N LYS A 101 -37.15 36.93 19.68
CA LYS A 101 -37.15 36.31 18.36
C LYS A 101 -35.75 36.30 17.74
N GLU A 102 -34.95 37.34 18.03
CA GLU A 102 -33.56 37.47 17.59
C GLU A 102 -32.62 36.41 18.21
N GLU A 103 -32.82 36.01 19.47
CA GLU A 103 -32.01 34.97 20.12
C GLU A 103 -32.28 33.58 19.52
N LEU A 104 -33.54 33.27 19.22
CA LEU A 104 -33.92 32.03 18.53
C LEU A 104 -33.43 32.02 17.08
N GLU A 105 -33.57 33.14 16.37
CA GLU A 105 -33.03 33.29 15.01
C GLU A 105 -31.50 33.16 15.00
N SER A 106 -30.80 33.70 16.00
CA SER A 106 -29.34 33.54 16.14
C SER A 106 -28.93 32.08 16.34
N MET A 107 -29.67 31.30 17.13
CA MET A 107 -29.38 29.87 17.33
C MET A 107 -29.72 29.03 16.09
N GLN A 108 -30.81 29.36 15.39
CA GLN A 108 -31.15 28.72 14.12
C GLN A 108 -30.07 28.98 13.06
N LEU A 109 -29.50 30.19 13.05
CA LEU A 109 -28.38 30.52 12.18
C LEU A 109 -27.12 29.69 12.52
N VAL A 110 -26.80 29.51 13.80
CA VAL A 110 -25.68 28.65 14.24
C VAL A 110 -25.85 27.21 13.73
N LEU A 111 -27.07 26.67 13.80
CA LEU A 111 -27.35 25.33 13.27
C LEU A 111 -27.26 25.23 11.77
N LYS A 112 -27.83 26.21 11.06
CA LYS A 112 -27.73 26.27 9.60
C LYS A 112 -26.27 26.31 9.18
N ASN A 113 -25.47 27.19 9.80
CA ASN A 113 -24.05 27.29 9.52
C ASN A 113 -23.30 26.00 9.87
N CYS A 114 -23.65 25.33 10.98
CA CYS A 114 -23.06 24.05 11.33
C CYS A 114 -23.41 22.96 10.30
N ARG A 115 -24.66 22.87 9.86
CA ARG A 115 -25.11 21.95 8.82
C ARG A 115 -24.35 22.20 7.52
N ASP A 116 -24.24 23.46 7.11
CA ASP A 116 -23.52 23.85 5.90
C ASP A 116 -22.02 23.47 6.03
N SER A 117 -21.39 23.74 7.19
CA SER A 117 -20.02 23.29 7.48
C SER A 117 -19.88 21.76 7.46
N THR A 118 -20.83 21.00 8.00
CA THR A 118 -20.78 19.53 7.94
C THR A 118 -20.93 19.03 6.50
N GLN A 119 -21.83 19.61 5.71
CA GLN A 119 -22.00 19.24 4.32
C GLN A 119 -20.73 19.46 3.49
N LYS A 120 -19.95 20.52 3.81
CA LYS A 120 -18.63 20.74 3.20
C LYS A 120 -17.63 19.60 3.48
N PHE A 121 -17.70 18.91 4.64
CA PHE A 121 -16.79 17.79 4.92
C PHE A 121 -16.95 16.65 3.91
N ASN A 122 -18.18 16.31 3.54
CA ASN A 122 -18.45 15.21 2.61
C ASN A 122 -17.75 15.43 1.26
N ASN A 123 -17.63 16.68 0.82
CA ASN A 123 -16.99 17.01 -0.45
C ASN A 123 -15.47 17.23 -0.33
N THR A 124 -14.97 17.47 0.88
CA THR A 124 -13.56 17.86 1.11
C THR A 124 -12.59 16.76 0.69
N PHE A 125 -13.01 15.49 0.82
CA PHE A 125 -12.15 14.33 0.60
C PHE A 125 -12.54 13.50 -0.61
N SER A 126 -13.66 13.82 -1.29
CA SER A 126 -14.09 13.11 -2.49
C SER A 126 -12.94 12.93 -3.50
N PRO A 127 -12.11 13.95 -3.80
CA PRO A 127 -11.04 13.74 -4.77
C PRO A 127 -9.94 12.77 -4.26
N ALA A 128 -9.66 12.73 -2.95
CA ALA A 128 -8.70 11.79 -2.38
C ALA A 128 -9.22 10.35 -2.44
N ILE A 129 -10.49 10.15 -2.10
CA ILE A 129 -11.17 8.85 -2.15
C ILE A 129 -11.19 8.34 -3.59
N ASP A 130 -11.62 9.17 -4.54
CA ASP A 130 -11.69 8.81 -5.95
C ASP A 130 -10.32 8.36 -6.48
N LEU A 131 -9.24 9.02 -6.06
CA LEU A 131 -7.88 8.61 -6.41
C LEU A 131 -7.47 7.29 -5.76
N ILE A 132 -7.75 7.11 -4.46
CA ILE A 132 -7.45 5.87 -3.73
C ILE A 132 -8.21 4.68 -4.33
N GLU A 133 -9.48 4.86 -4.68
CA GLU A 133 -10.32 3.81 -5.29
C GLU A 133 -9.83 3.44 -6.69
N LYS A 134 -9.52 4.43 -7.52
CA LYS A 134 -8.96 4.17 -8.85
C LYS A 134 -7.60 3.49 -8.75
N LEU A 135 -6.76 3.91 -7.80
CA LEU A 135 -5.46 3.29 -7.57
C LEU A 135 -5.60 1.86 -7.06
N LEU A 136 -6.53 1.60 -6.13
CA LEU A 136 -6.84 0.26 -5.65
C LEU A 136 -7.28 -0.65 -6.81
N GLN A 137 -8.19 -0.18 -7.65
CA GLN A 137 -8.65 -0.93 -8.81
C GLN A 137 -7.51 -1.20 -9.80
N ALA A 138 -6.64 -0.21 -10.06
CA ALA A 138 -5.47 -0.37 -10.91
C ALA A 138 -4.48 -1.40 -10.33
N CYS A 139 -4.25 -1.36 -9.01
CA CYS A 139 -3.41 -2.32 -8.30
C CYS A 139 -3.96 -3.74 -8.40
N GLU A 140 -5.26 -3.94 -8.18
CA GLU A 140 -5.90 -5.26 -8.25
C GLU A 140 -5.86 -5.84 -9.68
N LYS A 141 -6.16 -5.02 -10.69
CA LYS A 141 -6.04 -5.43 -12.10
C LYS A 141 -4.60 -5.79 -12.48
N ALA A 142 -3.64 -4.93 -12.11
CA ALA A 142 -2.24 -5.17 -12.41
C ALA A 142 -1.74 -6.44 -11.72
N LYS A 143 -2.10 -6.64 -10.45
CA LYS A 143 -1.77 -7.85 -9.69
C LYS A 143 -2.29 -9.10 -10.40
N GLN A 144 -3.56 -9.11 -10.81
CA GLN A 144 -4.13 -10.24 -11.56
C GLN A 144 -3.33 -10.51 -12.85
N ALA A 145 -2.99 -9.47 -13.60
CA ALA A 145 -2.20 -9.61 -14.82
C ALA A 145 -0.79 -10.17 -14.57
N TYR A 146 -0.15 -9.80 -13.46
CA TYR A 146 1.14 -10.37 -13.04
C TYR A 146 1.02 -11.83 -12.59
N GLU A 147 -0.05 -12.19 -11.88
CA GLU A 147 -0.32 -13.58 -11.47
C GLU A 147 -0.62 -14.49 -12.66
N ASP A 148 -1.34 -13.99 -13.67
CA ASP A 148 -1.62 -14.72 -14.90
C ASP A 148 -0.33 -14.90 -15.73
N GLU A 149 0.47 -13.84 -15.88
CA GLU A 149 1.77 -13.91 -16.57
C GLU A 149 2.75 -14.85 -15.84
N LEU A 150 2.72 -14.89 -14.50
CA LEU A 150 3.53 -15.81 -13.71
C LEU A 150 3.17 -17.27 -13.99
N LYS A 151 1.86 -17.60 -14.07
CA LYS A 151 1.41 -18.95 -14.44
C LYS A 151 1.86 -19.33 -15.85
N ASP A 152 1.76 -18.40 -16.80
CA ASP A 152 2.19 -18.64 -18.18
C ASP A 152 3.70 -18.91 -18.27
N VAL A 153 4.51 -18.12 -17.58
CA VAL A 153 5.97 -18.33 -17.50
C VAL A 153 6.31 -19.66 -16.83
N GLN A 154 5.65 -20.01 -15.72
CA GLN A 154 5.85 -21.29 -15.03
C GLN A 154 5.48 -22.48 -15.93
N ASN A 155 4.40 -22.37 -16.72
CA ASN A 155 4.00 -23.38 -17.69
C ASN A 155 5.04 -23.53 -18.81
N LEU A 156 5.51 -22.42 -19.40
CA LEU A 156 6.54 -22.42 -20.44
C LEU A 156 7.85 -23.04 -19.94
N LYS A 157 8.28 -22.68 -18.73
CA LYS A 157 9.45 -23.26 -18.07
C LYS A 157 9.28 -24.77 -17.85
N ALA A 158 8.12 -25.21 -17.38
CA ALA A 158 7.82 -26.63 -17.18
C ALA A 158 7.85 -27.42 -18.49
N ASP A 159 7.29 -26.86 -19.58
CA ASP A 159 7.31 -27.48 -20.90
C ASP A 159 8.73 -27.58 -21.46
N ILE A 160 9.53 -26.53 -21.33
CA ILE A 160 10.95 -26.54 -21.76
C ILE A 160 11.77 -27.52 -20.93
N THR A 161 11.52 -27.60 -19.62
CA THR A 161 12.19 -28.56 -18.73
C THR A 161 11.84 -30.02 -19.07
N ARG A 162 10.61 -30.29 -19.51
CA ARG A 162 10.19 -31.63 -19.98
C ARG A 162 10.82 -32.03 -21.30
N VAL A 163 11.11 -31.07 -22.17
CA VAL A 163 11.71 -31.28 -23.49
C VAL A 163 13.24 -31.26 -23.43
N LYS A 164 13.84 -30.91 -22.27
CA LYS A 164 15.29 -30.89 -22.06
C LYS A 164 15.88 -32.27 -22.43
N PRO A 165 16.80 -32.36 -23.41
CA PRO A 165 17.36 -33.64 -23.82
C PRO A 165 18.23 -34.24 -22.70
N ASP A 166 17.97 -35.50 -22.35
CA ASP A 166 18.59 -36.27 -21.24
C ASP A 166 20.08 -36.62 -21.42
N LYS A 167 20.79 -36.03 -22.38
CA LYS A 167 22.15 -36.44 -22.72
C LYS A 167 23.15 -35.30 -22.56
N GLU A 168 23.61 -35.13 -21.32
CA GLU A 168 24.97 -34.62 -21.09
C GLU A 168 25.95 -35.74 -21.46
N GLU A 169 26.73 -35.56 -22.53
CA GLU A 169 27.91 -36.40 -22.71
C GLU A 169 29.03 -35.89 -21.81
N SER A 170 29.35 -36.63 -20.75
CA SER A 170 30.44 -36.32 -19.83
C SER A 170 31.77 -36.13 -20.58
N GLU A 171 32.60 -35.16 -20.16
CA GLU A 171 34.00 -35.03 -20.63
C GLU A 171 34.77 -36.37 -20.56
N GLN A 172 34.34 -37.29 -19.69
CA GLN A 172 34.90 -38.62 -19.54
C GLN A 172 34.57 -39.56 -20.70
N ASP A 173 33.39 -39.46 -21.31
CA ASP A 173 33.04 -40.25 -22.50
C ASP A 173 33.75 -39.71 -23.75
N GLY A 174 33.91 -38.39 -23.85
CA GLY A 174 34.79 -37.78 -24.86
C GLY A 174 36.28 -38.14 -24.69
N ARG A 175 36.73 -38.50 -23.48
CA ARG A 175 38.07 -39.05 -23.21
C ARG A 175 38.19 -40.52 -23.60
N LYS A 176 37.20 -41.36 -23.26
CA LYS A 176 37.17 -42.78 -23.66
C LYS A 176 37.17 -42.96 -25.17
N ARG A 177 36.39 -42.14 -25.90
CA ARG A 177 36.34 -42.18 -27.37
C ARG A 177 37.69 -41.86 -28.01
N ARG A 178 38.41 -40.84 -27.50
CA ARG A 178 39.78 -40.53 -27.93
C ARG A 178 40.76 -41.69 -27.71
N GLN A 179 40.60 -42.40 -26.60
CA GLN A 179 41.42 -43.56 -26.28
C GLN A 179 41.19 -44.72 -27.26
N GLN A 180 39.93 -44.98 -27.65
CA GLN A 180 39.59 -46.01 -28.65
C GLN A 180 40.11 -45.67 -30.05
N LEU A 181 40.07 -44.40 -30.44
CA LEU A 181 40.61 -43.93 -31.72
C LEU A 181 42.14 -44.05 -31.77
N GLU A 182 42.82 -43.71 -30.68
CA GLU A 182 44.28 -43.88 -30.54
C GLU A 182 44.67 -45.37 -30.61
N GLU A 183 43.91 -46.26 -29.97
CA GLU A 183 44.15 -47.71 -30.05
C GLU A 183 43.98 -48.25 -31.48
N ALA A 184 42.95 -47.81 -32.21
CA ALA A 184 42.75 -48.17 -33.62
C ALA A 184 43.88 -47.64 -34.51
N PHE A 185 44.36 -46.42 -34.24
CA PHE A 185 45.50 -45.82 -34.92
C PHE A 185 46.82 -46.57 -34.66
N GLN A 186 47.07 -47.00 -33.41
CA GLN A 186 48.27 -47.79 -33.08
C GLN A 186 48.25 -49.16 -33.75
N LYS A 187 47.08 -49.82 -33.86
CA LYS A 187 46.93 -51.07 -34.62
C LYS A 187 47.23 -50.87 -36.11
N TYR A 188 46.75 -49.78 -36.70
CA TYR A 188 47.08 -49.42 -38.08
C TYR A 188 48.59 -49.21 -38.26
N LYS A 189 49.22 -48.43 -37.37
CA LYS A 189 50.67 -48.16 -37.39
C LYS A 189 51.51 -49.45 -37.31
N ALA A 190 51.08 -50.42 -36.51
CA ALA A 190 51.74 -51.72 -36.40
C ALA A 190 51.57 -52.61 -37.64
N SER A 191 50.58 -52.34 -38.48
CA SER A 191 50.31 -53.10 -39.71
C SER A 191 51.07 -52.60 -40.95
N ILE A 192 51.85 -51.51 -40.83
CA ILE A 192 52.66 -50.94 -41.93
C ILE A 192 54.00 -51.69 -42.05
N PRO A 193 54.25 -52.47 -43.14
CA PRO A 193 55.52 -53.15 -43.34
C PRO A 193 56.65 -52.18 -43.72
N THR A 194 57.91 -52.59 -43.47
CA THR A 194 59.12 -51.78 -43.70
C THR A 194 59.27 -51.28 -45.15
N SER A 195 58.72 -52.01 -46.13
CA SER A 195 58.68 -51.66 -47.56
C SER A 195 57.59 -50.63 -47.94
N GLY A 196 56.58 -50.39 -47.10
CA GLY A 196 55.50 -49.43 -47.32
C GLY A 196 55.66 -48.10 -46.57
N LYS A 197 56.86 -47.82 -46.05
CA LYS A 197 57.14 -46.70 -45.14
C LYS A 197 56.83 -45.31 -45.70
N SER A 198 57.01 -45.07 -47.00
CA SER A 198 56.76 -43.76 -47.62
C SER A 198 55.26 -43.43 -47.71
N VAL A 199 54.45 -44.41 -48.13
CA VAL A 199 52.98 -44.31 -48.20
C VAL A 199 52.38 -44.25 -46.79
N GLY A 200 52.87 -45.10 -45.89
CA GLY A 200 52.46 -45.10 -44.48
C GLY A 200 52.79 -43.80 -43.74
N MET A 201 53.93 -43.16 -44.03
CA MET A 201 54.31 -41.87 -43.43
C MET A 201 53.39 -40.71 -43.85
N CYS A 202 53.06 -40.60 -45.14
CA CYS A 202 52.14 -39.56 -45.62
C CYS A 202 50.74 -39.72 -44.98
N LEU A 203 50.27 -40.95 -44.85
CA LEU A 203 49.01 -41.29 -44.18
C LEU A 203 49.04 -40.97 -42.68
N LEU A 204 50.10 -41.36 -41.97
CA LEU A 204 50.28 -41.08 -40.53
C LEU A 204 50.32 -39.57 -40.23
N GLN A 205 50.91 -38.77 -41.12
CA GLN A 205 51.04 -37.33 -40.94
C GLN A 205 49.68 -36.61 -41.08
N MET A 206 48.84 -37.07 -42.01
CA MET A 206 47.44 -36.59 -42.18
C MET A 206 46.54 -36.99 -41.01
N ILE A 207 46.67 -38.21 -40.49
CA ILE A 207 45.89 -38.64 -39.32
C ILE A 207 46.33 -37.88 -38.08
N LYS A 208 47.64 -37.66 -37.89
CA LYS A 208 48.17 -36.86 -36.78
C LYS A 208 47.60 -35.45 -36.78
N SER A 209 47.47 -34.80 -37.94
CA SER A 209 46.83 -33.48 -38.02
C SER A 209 45.35 -33.53 -37.62
N TYR A 210 44.62 -34.58 -38.01
CA TYR A 210 43.20 -34.74 -37.69
C TYR A 210 42.94 -35.02 -36.19
N VAL A 211 43.82 -35.79 -35.54
CA VAL A 211 43.77 -36.05 -34.09
C VAL A 211 44.12 -34.79 -33.27
N THR A 212 44.92 -33.88 -33.83
CA THR A 212 45.31 -32.63 -33.16
C THR A 212 44.42 -31.43 -33.48
N ASP A 213 43.71 -31.42 -34.61
CA ASP A 213 42.83 -30.33 -35.08
C ASP A 213 41.70 -30.86 -35.99
N PRO A 214 40.45 -30.97 -35.49
CA PRO A 214 39.31 -31.54 -36.22
C PRO A 214 38.85 -30.74 -37.46
N GLY A 215 39.28 -29.49 -37.64
CA GLY A 215 38.83 -28.62 -38.74
C GLY A 215 39.53 -28.84 -40.10
N ALA A 216 40.53 -29.73 -40.17
CA ALA A 216 41.36 -29.92 -41.36
C ALA A 216 40.75 -30.96 -42.32
N ALA A 217 40.25 -30.51 -43.49
CA ALA A 217 39.72 -31.42 -44.52
C ALA A 217 40.82 -32.35 -45.08
N PRO A 218 40.55 -33.66 -45.29
CA PRO A 218 41.54 -34.56 -45.90
C PRO A 218 41.62 -34.32 -47.42
N GLY A 219 42.81 -33.92 -47.90
CA GLY A 219 43.12 -33.85 -49.34
C GLY A 219 43.35 -35.24 -49.98
N PRO A 220 43.48 -35.33 -51.32
CA PRO A 220 43.61 -36.61 -52.02
C PRO A 220 44.94 -37.31 -51.73
N VAL A 221 44.87 -38.63 -51.50
CA VAL A 221 45.88 -39.43 -50.79
C VAL A 221 46.85 -40.20 -51.71
N PHE A 222 46.57 -40.35 -53.01
CA PHE A 222 47.38 -41.19 -53.88
C PHE A 222 47.86 -40.45 -55.13
N LYS A 223 49.18 -40.28 -55.26
CA LYS A 223 49.87 -40.16 -56.54
C LYS A 223 50.88 -41.30 -56.58
N GLU A 224 50.75 -42.19 -57.56
CA GLU A 224 51.73 -43.26 -57.81
C GLU A 224 53.08 -42.63 -58.15
N GLN A 225 54.12 -42.92 -57.35
CA GLN A 225 55.51 -42.82 -57.80
C GLN A 225 56.36 -43.96 -57.24
N ASP A 226 56.98 -44.65 -58.21
CA ASP A 226 58.14 -45.53 -58.26
C ASP A 226 58.41 -46.55 -57.15
N GLY A 227 58.26 -47.82 -57.53
CA GLY A 227 59.43 -48.68 -57.70
C GLY A 227 59.91 -49.45 -56.48
N THR A 228 59.05 -50.24 -55.83
CA THR A 228 59.49 -51.42 -55.07
C THR A 228 58.36 -52.44 -55.03
N GLU A 229 58.60 -53.70 -55.40
CA GLU A 229 57.59 -54.76 -55.41
C GLU A 229 57.08 -55.03 -53.98
N LEU A 230 55.94 -54.44 -53.64
CA LEU A 230 55.05 -54.94 -52.61
C LEU A 230 54.32 -56.17 -53.17
N THR A 231 54.21 -57.25 -52.42
CA THR A 231 53.30 -58.34 -52.79
C THR A 231 51.86 -57.83 -52.70
N ASP A 232 51.03 -58.13 -53.71
CA ASP A 232 49.65 -57.65 -53.82
C ASP A 232 48.84 -57.88 -52.52
N GLU A 233 49.10 -58.99 -51.82
CA GLU A 233 48.46 -59.34 -50.54
C GLU A 233 48.78 -58.36 -49.40
N THR A 234 50.02 -57.86 -49.31
CA THR A 234 50.42 -56.89 -48.26
C THR A 234 49.89 -55.49 -48.53
N PHE A 235 49.86 -55.09 -49.80
CA PHE A 235 49.25 -53.83 -50.21
C PHE A 235 47.73 -53.84 -49.98
N LEU A 236 47.07 -54.96 -50.31
CA LEU A 236 45.64 -55.15 -50.11
C LEU A 236 45.27 -55.05 -48.63
N LYS A 237 46.05 -55.68 -47.74
CA LYS A 237 45.81 -55.66 -46.28
C LYS A 237 45.99 -54.27 -45.66
N VAL A 238 46.97 -53.49 -46.14
CA VAL A 238 47.17 -52.09 -45.72
C VAL A 238 46.03 -51.21 -46.21
N LYS A 239 45.54 -51.45 -47.43
CA LYS A 239 44.40 -50.74 -48.02
C LYS A 239 43.09 -51.03 -47.27
N GLU A 240 42.80 -52.30 -46.98
CA GLU A 240 41.61 -52.70 -46.20
C GLU A 240 41.63 -52.09 -44.79
N ASN A 241 42.77 -52.18 -44.09
CA ASN A 241 42.90 -51.57 -42.76
C ASN A 241 42.73 -50.04 -42.79
N TRP A 242 43.18 -49.40 -43.86
CA TRP A 242 43.00 -47.96 -44.07
C TRP A 242 41.55 -47.58 -44.36
N GLU A 243 40.83 -48.39 -45.16
CA GLU A 243 39.40 -48.19 -45.41
C GLU A 243 38.58 -48.36 -44.13
N VAL A 244 38.91 -49.34 -43.29
CA VAL A 244 38.30 -49.52 -41.95
C VAL A 244 38.58 -48.33 -41.03
N LEU A 245 39.83 -47.84 -40.98
CA LEU A 245 40.20 -46.69 -40.15
C LEU A 245 39.50 -45.41 -40.62
N ARG A 246 39.44 -45.17 -41.94
CA ARG A 246 38.75 -44.03 -42.54
C ARG A 246 37.25 -44.08 -42.22
N SER A 247 36.61 -45.23 -42.40
CA SER A 247 35.19 -45.41 -42.07
C SER A 247 34.92 -45.14 -40.59
N THR A 248 35.82 -45.58 -39.70
CA THR A 248 35.70 -45.33 -38.25
C THR A 248 35.85 -43.84 -37.92
N LEU A 249 36.77 -43.15 -38.59
CA LEU A 249 36.99 -41.71 -38.42
C LEU A 249 35.77 -40.89 -38.88
N GLU A 250 35.19 -41.24 -40.03
CA GLU A 250 33.99 -40.60 -40.57
C GLU A 250 32.76 -40.82 -39.66
N GLU A 251 32.62 -42.00 -39.06
CA GLU A 251 31.57 -42.28 -38.09
C GLU A 251 31.75 -41.48 -36.78
N GLU A 252 32.97 -41.35 -36.28
CA GLU A 252 33.26 -40.56 -35.08
C GLU A 252 33.08 -39.05 -35.31
N GLU A 253 33.47 -38.52 -36.47
CA GLU A 253 33.23 -37.12 -36.84
C GLU A 253 31.72 -36.82 -36.91
N LYS A 254 30.92 -37.71 -37.50
CA LYS A 254 29.45 -37.59 -37.51
C LYS A 254 28.86 -37.59 -36.10
N LYS A 255 29.38 -38.45 -35.20
CA LYS A 255 28.96 -38.47 -33.79
C LYS A 255 29.37 -37.19 -33.06
N PHE A 256 30.58 -36.68 -33.29
CA PHE A 256 31.06 -35.43 -32.71
C PHE A 256 30.19 -34.23 -33.12
N GLN A 257 29.93 -34.07 -34.42
CA GLN A 257 29.05 -33.01 -34.92
C GLN A 257 27.63 -33.13 -34.36
N LEU A 258 27.10 -34.35 -34.20
CA LEU A 258 25.80 -34.58 -33.58
C LEU A 258 25.79 -34.16 -32.10
N THR A 259 26.81 -34.56 -31.32
CA THR A 259 26.95 -34.15 -29.90
C THR A 259 27.13 -32.63 -29.78
N GLU A 260 27.95 -32.01 -30.64
CA GLU A 260 28.14 -30.55 -30.64
C GLU A 260 26.82 -29.82 -30.86
N LYS A 261 26.03 -30.25 -31.85
CA LYS A 261 24.70 -29.70 -32.11
C LYS A 261 23.75 -29.90 -30.92
N GLN A 262 23.76 -31.08 -30.30
CA GLN A 262 22.96 -31.36 -29.10
C GLN A 262 23.36 -30.47 -27.92
N ASN A 263 24.67 -30.23 -27.71
CA ASN A 263 25.16 -29.35 -26.65
C ASN A 263 24.79 -27.88 -26.90
N GLN A 264 24.80 -27.42 -28.16
CA GLN A 264 24.33 -26.07 -28.51
C GLN A 264 22.82 -25.91 -28.22
N GLU A 265 22.01 -26.91 -28.56
CA GLU A 265 20.57 -26.94 -28.25
C GLU A 265 20.32 -26.97 -26.74
N LEU A 266 21.10 -27.73 -25.98
CA LEU A 266 21.05 -27.79 -24.51
C LEU A 266 21.41 -26.44 -23.88
N MET A 267 22.52 -25.82 -24.30
CA MET A 267 22.95 -24.49 -23.83
C MET A 267 21.88 -23.42 -24.09
N LYS A 268 21.24 -23.43 -25.27
CA LYS A 268 20.14 -22.51 -25.58
C LYS A 268 18.96 -22.74 -24.64
N THR A 269 18.59 -24.00 -24.42
CA THR A 269 17.52 -24.40 -23.51
C THR A 269 17.79 -23.96 -22.07
N GLU A 270 19.03 -24.09 -21.59
CA GLU A 270 19.42 -23.63 -20.25
C GLU A 270 19.40 -22.10 -20.12
N CYS A 271 19.83 -21.39 -21.16
CA CYS A 271 19.72 -19.93 -21.20
C CYS A 271 18.25 -19.46 -21.15
N ASP A 272 17.36 -20.14 -21.88
CA ASP A 272 15.92 -19.88 -21.84
C ASP A 272 15.35 -20.14 -20.43
N ILE A 273 15.71 -21.27 -19.78
CA ILE A 273 15.30 -21.57 -18.39
C ILE A 273 15.76 -20.48 -17.42
N MET A 274 17.03 -20.04 -17.49
CA MET A 274 17.55 -18.96 -16.65
C MET A 274 16.80 -17.65 -16.87
N THR A 275 16.40 -17.35 -18.11
CA THR A 275 15.62 -16.16 -18.44
C THR A 275 14.22 -16.21 -17.84
N TYR A 276 13.54 -17.36 -17.92
CA TYR A 276 12.24 -17.55 -17.27
C TYR A 276 12.34 -17.47 -15.75
N GLU A 277 13.39 -18.03 -15.12
CA GLU A 277 13.61 -17.92 -13.67
C GLU A 277 13.81 -16.49 -13.18
N ALA A 278 14.55 -15.68 -13.94
CA ALA A 278 14.67 -14.25 -13.64
C ALA A 278 13.30 -13.56 -13.74
N ARG A 279 12.52 -13.89 -14.77
CA ARG A 279 11.18 -13.32 -14.98
C ARG A 279 10.19 -13.75 -13.89
N GLU A 280 10.17 -15.01 -13.47
CA GLU A 280 9.34 -15.51 -12.36
C GLU A 280 9.56 -14.67 -11.10
N LYS A 281 10.82 -14.45 -10.71
CA LYS A 281 11.18 -13.64 -9.53
C LYS A 281 10.71 -12.19 -9.64
N GLU A 282 10.85 -11.57 -10.81
CA GLU A 282 10.34 -10.21 -11.05
C GLU A 282 8.83 -10.12 -10.87
N LEU A 283 8.09 -11.08 -11.44
CA LEU A 283 6.63 -11.15 -11.38
C LEU A 283 6.14 -11.40 -9.95
N GLU A 284 6.80 -12.29 -9.20
CA GLU A 284 6.51 -12.56 -7.79
C GLU A 284 6.72 -11.31 -6.92
N ILE A 285 7.84 -10.60 -7.11
CA ILE A 285 8.13 -9.35 -6.40
C ILE A 285 7.07 -8.28 -6.73
N ALA A 286 6.74 -8.10 -8.02
CA ALA A 286 5.75 -7.13 -8.46
C ALA A 286 4.34 -7.45 -7.92
N GLY A 287 3.91 -8.72 -7.98
CA GLY A 287 2.65 -9.18 -7.43
C GLY A 287 2.57 -9.01 -5.91
N GLY A 288 3.66 -9.28 -5.20
CA GLY A 288 3.79 -9.04 -3.76
C GLY A 288 3.63 -7.57 -3.38
N ILE A 289 4.34 -6.67 -4.08
CA ILE A 289 4.26 -5.21 -3.90
C ILE A 289 2.83 -4.70 -4.12
N LEU A 290 2.18 -5.11 -5.21
CA LEU A 290 0.81 -4.71 -5.51
C LEU A 290 -0.21 -5.28 -4.53
N GLY A 291 0.01 -6.50 -4.05
CA GLY A 291 -0.83 -7.12 -3.02
C GLY A 291 -0.78 -6.34 -1.70
N GLN A 292 0.42 -6.01 -1.23
CA GLN A 292 0.59 -5.17 -0.03
C GLN A 292 0.01 -3.76 -0.26
N GLY A 293 0.23 -3.19 -1.43
CA GLY A 293 -0.31 -1.88 -1.79
C GLY A 293 -1.83 -1.83 -1.78
N ALA A 294 -2.50 -2.85 -2.34
CA ALA A 294 -3.95 -2.97 -2.32
C ALA A 294 -4.51 -3.07 -0.89
N GLU A 295 -3.90 -3.87 -0.01
CA GLU A 295 -4.34 -3.99 1.39
C GLU A 295 -4.16 -2.69 2.17
N SER A 296 -3.06 -1.96 1.95
CA SER A 296 -2.84 -0.64 2.54
C SER A 296 -3.89 0.36 2.07
N LEU A 297 -4.22 0.40 0.77
CA LEU A 297 -5.26 1.27 0.20
C LEU A 297 -6.65 0.95 0.77
N LYS A 298 -7.00 -0.34 0.93
CA LYS A 298 -8.25 -0.77 1.60
C LYS A 298 -8.30 -0.30 3.06
N SER A 299 -7.19 -0.43 3.78
CA SER A 299 -7.07 0.04 5.17
C SER A 299 -7.25 1.55 5.26
N MET A 300 -6.57 2.31 4.38
CA MET A 300 -6.73 3.76 4.28
C MET A 300 -8.19 4.16 4.02
N LYS A 301 -8.88 3.50 3.09
CA LYS A 301 -10.30 3.72 2.84
C LYS A 301 -11.17 3.43 4.09
N ARG A 302 -10.86 2.40 4.86
CA ARG A 302 -11.59 2.10 6.11
C ARG A 302 -11.40 3.19 7.17
N GLN A 303 -10.16 3.66 7.37
CA GLN A 303 -9.90 4.74 8.32
C GLN A 303 -10.59 6.04 7.88
N TRP A 304 -10.65 6.25 6.56
CA TRP A 304 -11.38 7.34 5.97
C TRP A 304 -12.88 7.31 6.31
N ASP A 305 -13.53 6.17 6.09
CA ASP A 305 -14.95 5.99 6.41
C ASP A 305 -15.25 6.26 7.90
N ASN A 306 -14.34 5.86 8.80
CA ASN A 306 -14.45 6.16 10.23
C ASN A 306 -14.42 7.67 10.52
N MET A 307 -13.58 8.43 9.82
CA MET A 307 -13.55 9.90 9.96
C MET A 307 -14.87 10.53 9.48
N VAL A 308 -15.43 10.06 8.37
CA VAL A 308 -16.72 10.56 7.86
C VAL A 308 -17.85 10.28 8.84
N LEU A 309 -17.92 9.06 9.38
CA LEU A 309 -18.90 8.68 10.39
C LEU A 309 -18.82 9.57 11.63
N PHE A 310 -17.62 9.93 12.08
CA PHE A 310 -17.43 10.85 13.19
C PHE A 310 -18.08 12.22 12.94
N PHE A 311 -17.84 12.83 11.78
CA PHE A 311 -18.42 14.15 11.47
C PHE A 311 -19.95 14.08 11.26
N GLN A 312 -20.45 13.02 10.65
CA GLN A 312 -21.88 12.79 10.49
C GLN A 312 -22.58 12.62 11.84
N MET A 313 -21.95 11.90 12.77
CA MET A 313 -22.45 11.72 14.13
C MET A 313 -22.52 13.07 14.86
N ILE A 314 -21.47 13.90 14.81
CA ILE A 314 -21.50 15.27 15.38
C ILE A 314 -22.69 16.07 14.83
N SER A 315 -22.89 16.03 13.51
CA SER A 315 -23.97 16.78 12.86
C SER A 315 -25.35 16.30 13.31
N SER A 316 -25.55 14.98 13.35
CA SER A 316 -26.81 14.38 13.80
C SER A 316 -27.13 14.76 15.24
N GLU A 317 -26.15 14.73 16.15
CA GLU A 317 -26.35 15.12 17.55
C GLU A 317 -26.74 16.60 17.70
N ILE A 318 -26.05 17.47 16.96
CA ILE A 318 -26.35 18.91 16.94
C ILE A 318 -27.78 19.13 16.43
N GLU A 319 -28.16 18.50 15.32
CA GLU A 319 -29.48 18.67 14.74
C GLU A 319 -30.60 18.13 15.64
N SER A 320 -30.38 16.98 16.27
CA SER A 320 -31.35 16.34 17.15
C SER A 320 -31.60 17.18 18.41
N CYS A 321 -30.53 17.52 19.16
CA CYS A 321 -30.67 18.21 20.44
C CYS A 321 -31.23 19.62 20.29
N PHE A 322 -30.81 20.36 19.27
CA PHE A 322 -31.34 21.71 19.07
C PHE A 322 -32.76 21.72 18.49
N ARG A 323 -33.15 20.71 17.71
CA ARG A 323 -34.55 20.56 17.29
C ARG A 323 -35.45 20.32 18.49
N GLU A 324 -35.08 19.39 19.38
CA GLU A 324 -35.79 19.14 20.64
C GLU A 324 -35.93 20.43 21.46
N TYR A 325 -34.85 21.21 21.56
CA TYR A 325 -34.88 22.52 22.23
C TYR A 325 -35.86 23.50 21.56
N PHE A 326 -35.80 23.69 20.25
CA PHE A 326 -36.69 24.64 19.56
C PHE A 326 -38.15 24.23 19.58
N ASP A 327 -38.44 22.94 19.44
CA ASP A 327 -39.82 22.45 19.50
C ASP A 327 -40.37 22.66 20.93
N SER A 328 -39.53 22.47 21.95
CA SER A 328 -39.88 22.79 23.34
C SER A 328 -40.12 24.29 23.54
N VAL A 329 -39.29 25.16 22.94
CA VAL A 329 -39.51 26.61 22.98
C VAL A 329 -40.85 27.00 22.34
N LYS A 330 -41.18 26.44 21.17
CA LYS A 330 -42.43 26.74 20.45
C LYS A 330 -43.67 26.23 21.19
N ALA A 331 -43.54 25.12 21.93
CA ALA A 331 -44.64 24.51 22.67
C ALA A 331 -45.01 25.30 23.94
N ILE A 332 -44.19 26.26 24.38
CA ILE A 332 -44.50 27.13 25.53
C ILE A 332 -45.59 28.11 25.13
N THR A 333 -46.83 27.81 25.52
CA THR A 333 -47.99 28.72 25.40
C THR A 333 -48.26 29.54 26.66
N ASN A 334 -47.69 29.15 27.82
CA ASN A 334 -47.81 29.87 29.09
C ASN A 334 -46.48 29.84 29.88
N PRO A 335 -46.01 30.97 30.43
CA PRO A 335 -44.76 31.04 31.21
C PRO A 335 -44.76 30.22 32.51
N SER A 336 -45.93 29.76 32.96
CA SER A 336 -46.08 29.03 34.23
C SER A 336 -45.80 27.52 34.12
N THR A 337 -45.65 26.98 32.89
CA THR A 337 -45.43 25.54 32.61
C THR A 337 -44.12 25.33 31.84
N MET A 338 -43.02 25.86 32.39
CA MET A 338 -41.68 25.84 31.75
C MET A 338 -40.89 24.56 32.01
N ASP A 339 -41.32 23.70 32.92
CA ASP A 339 -40.61 22.46 33.28
C ASP A 339 -40.17 21.58 32.07
N PRO A 340 -40.91 21.51 30.94
CA PRO A 340 -40.48 20.75 29.77
C PRO A 340 -39.26 21.31 29.04
N ILE A 341 -38.90 22.60 29.18
CA ILE A 341 -37.81 23.22 28.41
C ILE A 341 -36.43 22.97 29.01
N TYR A 342 -36.35 22.70 30.31
CA TYR A 342 -35.07 22.65 31.02
C TYR A 342 -34.19 21.50 30.51
N THR A 343 -34.73 20.29 30.37
CA THR A 343 -33.96 19.14 29.88
C THR A 343 -33.44 19.35 28.45
N PRO A 344 -34.28 19.73 27.45
CA PRO A 344 -33.82 20.07 26.10
C PRO A 344 -32.77 21.20 26.05
N ALA A 345 -32.91 22.23 26.88
CA ALA A 345 -31.97 23.35 26.91
C ALA A 345 -30.60 22.93 27.47
N PHE A 346 -30.57 22.16 28.56
CA PHE A 346 -29.31 21.63 29.12
C PHE A 346 -28.65 20.63 28.17
N LYS A 347 -29.42 19.78 27.49
CA LYS A 347 -28.90 18.89 26.43
C LYS A 347 -28.21 19.68 25.34
N ALA A 348 -28.92 20.63 24.74
CA ALA A 348 -28.39 21.42 23.63
C ALA A 348 -27.15 22.24 24.06
N SER A 349 -27.12 22.77 25.29
CA SER A 349 -25.95 23.44 25.87
C SER A 349 -24.75 22.49 25.99
N ASN A 350 -24.96 21.29 26.49
CA ASN A 350 -23.89 20.31 26.67
C ASN A 350 -23.36 19.79 25.33
N VAL A 351 -24.24 19.54 24.35
CA VAL A 351 -23.85 19.20 22.97
C VAL A 351 -23.04 20.33 22.34
N ALA A 352 -23.49 21.58 22.48
CA ALA A 352 -22.75 22.74 21.99
C ALA A 352 -21.34 22.83 22.60
N GLN A 353 -21.20 22.55 23.89
CA GLN A 353 -19.90 22.53 24.57
C GLN A 353 -19.01 21.38 24.10
N PHE A 354 -19.60 20.20 23.90
CA PHE A 354 -18.90 19.04 23.34
C PHE A 354 -18.37 19.34 21.94
N VAL A 355 -19.20 19.87 21.06
CA VAL A 355 -18.84 20.22 19.68
C VAL A 355 -17.76 21.29 19.64
N TYR A 356 -17.84 22.29 20.52
CA TYR A 356 -16.77 23.27 20.68
C TYR A 356 -15.44 22.59 21.07
N MET A 357 -15.46 21.72 22.08
CA MET A 357 -14.26 21.06 22.59
C MET A 357 -13.66 20.07 21.59
N ILE A 358 -14.47 19.28 20.89
CA ILE A 358 -13.99 18.33 19.89
C ILE A 358 -13.40 19.07 18.67
N SER A 359 -14.03 20.17 18.26
CA SER A 359 -13.55 21.01 17.15
C SER A 359 -12.24 21.70 17.52
N LYS A 360 -12.14 22.26 18.72
CA LYS A 360 -10.90 22.82 19.27
C LYS A 360 -9.78 21.77 19.33
N THR A 361 -10.12 20.56 19.77
CA THR A 361 -9.16 19.45 19.89
C THR A 361 -8.67 18.99 18.52
N TYR A 362 -9.56 18.87 17.52
CA TYR A 362 -9.16 18.55 16.14
C TYR A 362 -8.21 19.59 15.57
N VAL A 363 -8.51 20.88 15.73
CA VAL A 363 -7.62 21.95 15.25
C VAL A 363 -6.24 21.83 15.90
N GLU A 364 -6.19 21.59 17.21
CA GLU A 364 -4.92 21.43 17.94
C GLU A 364 -4.15 20.17 17.52
N VAL A 365 -4.83 19.03 17.33
CA VAL A 365 -4.25 17.79 16.80
C VAL A 365 -3.73 18.01 15.38
N SER A 366 -4.51 18.68 14.52
CA SER A 366 -4.12 18.94 13.14
C SER A 366 -2.88 19.83 13.07
N ASP A 367 -2.86 20.95 13.80
CA ASP A 367 -1.74 21.89 13.78
C ASP A 367 -0.45 21.31 14.39
N LYS A 368 -0.55 20.56 15.50
CA LYS A 368 0.63 20.08 16.23
C LYS A 368 1.14 18.72 15.77
N HIS A 369 0.30 17.93 15.11
CA HIS A 369 0.57 16.51 14.87
C HIS A 369 0.34 16.11 13.41
N LEU A 370 -0.86 16.30 12.86
CA LEU A 370 -1.19 15.77 11.52
C LEU A 370 -0.54 16.57 10.38
N MET A 371 -0.58 17.90 10.42
CA MET A 371 0.00 18.73 9.36
C MET A 371 1.53 18.64 9.33
N PRO A 372 2.24 18.65 10.47
CA PRO A 372 3.66 18.30 10.49
C PRO A 372 3.91 16.92 9.88
N LEU A 373 3.12 15.90 10.28
CA LEU A 373 3.19 14.52 9.76
C LEU A 373 3.14 14.44 8.24
N LEU A 374 2.21 15.17 7.65
CA LEU A 374 2.08 15.23 6.20
C LEU A 374 3.21 16.02 5.54
N GLY A 375 3.76 17.04 6.21
CA GLY A 375 4.88 17.83 5.70
C GLY A 375 6.20 17.05 5.62
N GLU A 376 6.53 16.28 6.66
CA GLU A 376 7.72 15.40 6.61
C GLU A 376 7.53 14.28 5.58
N LEU A 377 6.32 13.73 5.46
CA LEU A 377 6.02 12.71 4.46
C LEU A 377 6.13 13.26 3.03
N GLU A 378 5.69 14.49 2.79
CA GLU A 378 5.93 15.21 1.53
C GLU A 378 7.44 15.38 1.26
N GLU A 379 8.23 15.82 2.25
CA GLU A 379 9.68 15.98 2.11
C GLU A 379 10.37 14.65 1.74
N ILE A 380 10.09 13.58 2.48
CA ILE A 380 10.65 12.24 2.23
C ILE A 380 10.32 11.76 0.82
N SER A 381 9.08 11.99 0.38
CA SER A 381 8.58 11.53 -0.91
C SER A 381 9.29 12.19 -2.12
N THR A 382 9.91 13.36 -1.92
CA THR A 382 10.65 14.09 -2.97
C THR A 382 12.11 13.64 -3.13
N LYS A 383 12.63 12.78 -2.25
CA LYS A 383 14.02 12.35 -2.27
C LYS A 383 14.24 11.18 -3.26
N PRO A 384 15.34 11.18 -4.03
CA PRO A 384 15.54 10.24 -5.14
C PRO A 384 16.14 8.88 -4.78
N SER A 385 16.50 8.58 -3.52
CA SER A 385 17.30 7.38 -3.19
C SER A 385 16.59 6.33 -2.32
N LYS A 386 16.74 5.06 -2.69
CA LYS A 386 16.16 3.90 -1.98
C LYS A 386 16.82 3.62 -0.61
N ASP A 387 18.11 3.92 -0.47
CA ASP A 387 18.86 3.71 0.78
C ASP A 387 18.59 4.81 1.82
N SER A 388 18.38 6.07 1.38
CA SER A 388 17.89 7.12 2.29
C SER A 388 16.50 6.76 2.81
N PHE A 389 15.63 6.24 1.93
CA PHE A 389 14.26 5.92 2.28
C PHE A 389 14.14 4.85 3.37
N LYS A 390 14.98 3.80 3.39
CA LYS A 390 14.91 2.76 4.44
C LYS A 390 15.28 3.28 5.84
N SER A 391 16.29 4.15 5.92
CA SER A 391 16.64 4.80 7.19
C SER A 391 15.53 5.76 7.63
N GLU A 392 14.96 6.50 6.67
CA GLU A 392 13.87 7.46 6.89
C GLU A 392 12.55 6.76 7.23
N GLU A 393 12.29 5.57 6.71
CA GLU A 393 11.12 4.72 7.00
C GLU A 393 11.10 4.30 8.46
N THR A 394 12.26 3.90 8.99
CA THR A 394 12.38 3.52 10.40
C THR A 394 12.13 4.72 11.32
N GLU A 395 12.58 5.91 10.92
CA GLU A 395 12.31 7.16 11.65
C GLU A 395 10.84 7.61 11.50
N LEU A 396 10.26 7.48 10.31
CA LEU A 396 8.86 7.79 10.02
C LEU A 396 7.92 6.90 10.84
N ALA A 397 8.22 5.61 10.98
CA ALA A 397 7.47 4.68 11.82
C ALA A 397 7.53 5.09 13.30
N LYS A 398 8.75 5.35 13.83
CA LYS A 398 8.92 5.86 15.21
C LYS A 398 8.17 7.16 15.44
N TRP A 399 8.16 8.02 14.43
CA TRP A 399 7.51 9.31 14.51
C TRP A 399 5.98 9.21 14.40
N CYS A 400 5.46 8.30 13.59
CA CYS A 400 4.04 7.91 13.60
C CYS A 400 3.62 7.40 14.97
N ASP A 401 4.38 6.48 15.57
CA ASP A 401 4.10 5.93 16.90
C ASP A 401 4.13 7.00 17.98
N LYS A 402 5.10 7.93 17.90
CA LYS A 402 5.19 9.08 18.82
C LYS A 402 4.01 10.02 18.63
N THR A 403 3.62 10.28 17.39
CA THR A 403 2.49 11.15 17.03
C THR A 403 1.18 10.59 17.53
N GLN A 404 0.92 9.30 17.31
CA GLN A 404 -0.24 8.59 17.84
C GLN A 404 -0.32 8.69 19.37
N ARG A 405 0.79 8.40 20.08
CA ARG A 405 0.84 8.53 21.56
C ARG A 405 0.57 9.96 22.04
N ASN A 406 1.14 10.96 21.35
CA ASN A 406 0.92 12.37 21.68
C ASN A 406 -0.54 12.77 21.45
N ILE A 407 -1.16 12.30 20.38
CA ILE A 407 -2.59 12.51 20.10
C ILE A 407 -3.43 11.86 21.20
N SER A 408 -3.22 10.59 21.54
CA SER A 408 -3.96 9.91 22.62
C SER A 408 -3.82 10.67 23.95
N SER A 409 -2.60 11.10 24.30
CA SER A 409 -2.35 11.89 25.52
C SER A 409 -3.09 13.23 25.52
N LEU A 410 -3.07 13.94 24.39
CA LEU A 410 -3.79 15.21 24.23
C LEU A 410 -5.30 15.01 24.33
N VAL A 411 -5.83 13.97 23.67
CA VAL A 411 -7.25 13.65 23.65
C VAL A 411 -7.75 13.32 25.06
N GLN A 412 -7.04 12.48 25.80
CA GLN A 412 -7.35 12.17 27.20
C GLN A 412 -7.38 13.44 28.07
N LYS A 413 -6.38 14.32 27.91
CA LYS A 413 -6.35 15.60 28.63
C LYS A 413 -7.56 16.48 28.30
N LYS A 414 -7.97 16.54 27.02
CA LYS A 414 -9.11 17.36 26.56
C LYS A 414 -10.45 16.79 27.00
N GLU A 415 -10.57 15.47 27.06
CA GLU A 415 -11.74 14.79 27.59
C GLU A 415 -11.93 15.13 29.08
N GLU A 416 -10.86 15.10 29.87
CA GLU A 416 -10.91 15.51 31.29
C GLU A 416 -11.19 17.02 31.45
N GLU A 417 -10.63 17.88 30.59
CA GLU A 417 -10.96 19.31 30.53
C GLU A 417 -12.46 19.51 30.26
N PHE A 418 -13.04 18.76 29.31
CA PHE A 418 -14.47 18.80 29.01
C PHE A 418 -15.34 18.38 30.21
N LYS A 419 -15.01 17.25 30.86
CA LYS A 419 -15.72 16.78 32.07
C LYS A 419 -15.67 17.81 33.19
N LYS A 420 -14.51 18.45 33.40
CA LYS A 420 -14.35 19.51 34.39
C LYS A 420 -15.17 20.75 34.05
N ASN A 421 -15.18 21.16 32.78
CA ASN A 421 -15.93 22.34 32.34
C ASN A 421 -17.45 22.13 32.47
N LEU A 422 -17.96 20.92 32.17
CA LEU A 422 -19.37 20.59 32.39
C LEU A 422 -19.78 20.71 33.87
N LYS A 423 -18.98 20.15 34.78
CA LYS A 423 -19.21 20.26 36.23
C LYS A 423 -19.14 21.71 36.72
N GLY A 424 -18.15 22.47 36.27
CA GLY A 424 -18.01 23.88 36.64
C GLY A 424 -19.18 24.75 36.15
N GLN A 425 -19.69 24.48 34.95
CA GLN A 425 -20.89 25.15 34.44
C GLN A 425 -22.13 24.80 35.27
N GLU A 426 -22.29 23.52 35.64
CA GLU A 426 -23.36 23.04 36.52
C GLU A 426 -23.37 23.78 37.88
N GLU A 427 -22.20 23.87 38.52
CA GLU A 427 -22.03 24.55 39.80
C GLU A 427 -22.30 26.05 39.71
N THR A 428 -21.87 26.69 38.61
CA THR A 428 -22.11 28.11 38.36
C THR A 428 -23.59 28.39 38.21
N ILE A 429 -24.30 27.61 37.38
CA ILE A 429 -25.74 27.74 37.18
C ILE A 429 -26.50 27.54 38.50
N LYS A 430 -26.15 26.49 39.28
CA LYS A 430 -26.72 26.27 40.62
C LYS A 430 -26.52 27.44 41.57
N LYS A 431 -25.33 28.04 41.56
CA LYS A 431 -25.01 29.21 42.39
C LYS A 431 -25.84 30.42 41.98
N ASP A 432 -25.91 30.68 40.68
CA ASP A 432 -26.66 31.82 40.13
C ASP A 432 -28.15 31.68 40.42
N MET A 433 -28.73 30.47 40.26
CA MET A 433 -30.11 30.18 40.62
C MET A 433 -30.42 30.45 42.09
N LYS A 434 -29.52 30.08 43.01
CA LYS A 434 -29.68 30.35 44.46
C LYS A 434 -29.53 31.82 44.84
N ALA A 435 -28.83 32.60 44.01
CA ALA A 435 -28.56 34.01 44.25
C ALA A 435 -29.63 34.96 43.66
N MET A 436 -30.58 34.46 42.88
CA MET A 436 -31.65 35.27 42.28
C MET A 436 -32.61 35.84 43.32
N GLN A 437 -33.12 37.05 43.07
CA GLN A 437 -34.19 37.67 43.84
C GLN A 437 -35.44 37.95 42.96
N PRO A 438 -36.65 37.60 43.43
CA PRO A 438 -36.95 36.90 44.69
C PRO A 438 -36.45 35.43 44.69
N PRO A 439 -36.19 34.84 45.88
CA PRO A 439 -35.66 33.49 46.00
C PRO A 439 -36.62 32.45 45.40
N MET A 440 -36.03 31.49 44.70
CA MET A 440 -36.75 30.48 43.93
C MET A 440 -37.63 29.57 44.80
N ASN A 441 -38.78 29.14 44.28
CA ASN A 441 -39.56 28.05 44.88
C ASN A 441 -38.74 26.76 44.87
N GLU A 442 -38.66 26.08 46.03
CA GLU A 442 -37.88 24.87 46.24
C GLU A 442 -38.27 23.72 45.30
N ASP A 443 -39.55 23.61 44.92
CA ASP A 443 -40.02 22.57 43.99
C ASP A 443 -39.52 22.79 42.56
N LYS A 444 -39.51 24.05 42.09
CA LYS A 444 -38.94 24.42 40.79
C LYS A 444 -37.42 24.21 40.77
N LEU A 445 -36.74 24.56 41.87
CA LEU A 445 -35.30 24.34 42.01
C LEU A 445 -34.94 22.85 41.87
N LYS A 446 -35.68 21.95 42.53
CA LYS A 446 -35.49 20.50 42.42
C LYS A 446 -35.77 19.97 41.01
N ALA A 447 -36.79 20.47 40.33
CA ALA A 447 -37.11 20.07 38.96
C ALA A 447 -35.95 20.40 37.99
N ILE A 448 -35.35 21.59 38.12
CA ILE A 448 -34.26 22.03 37.27
C ILE A 448 -32.96 21.30 37.58
N GLU A 449 -32.64 21.10 38.86
CA GLU A 449 -31.51 20.25 39.24
C GLU A 449 -31.68 18.81 38.70
N GLY A 450 -32.92 18.29 38.72
CA GLY A 450 -33.28 17.01 38.11
C GLY A 450 -33.04 16.98 36.60
N ALA A 451 -33.53 17.99 35.87
CA ALA A 451 -33.34 18.13 34.43
C ALA A 451 -31.85 18.23 34.04
N MET A 452 -31.07 18.98 34.81
CA MET A 452 -29.64 19.13 34.59
C MET A 452 -28.88 17.82 34.85
N GLN A 453 -29.21 17.10 35.93
CA GLN A 453 -28.67 15.77 36.20
C GLN A 453 -29.11 14.73 35.17
N GLN A 454 -30.32 14.84 34.63
CA GLN A 454 -30.82 13.96 33.57
C GLN A 454 -30.05 14.20 32.27
N ALA A 455 -29.91 15.46 31.84
CA ALA A 455 -29.11 15.82 30.67
C ALA A 455 -27.66 15.30 30.80
N MET A 456 -27.04 15.44 31.97
CA MET A 456 -25.71 14.88 32.26
C MET A 456 -25.66 13.35 32.25
N ARG A 457 -26.71 12.67 32.69
CA ARG A 457 -26.79 11.20 32.66
C ARG A 457 -26.96 10.69 31.24
N GLU A 458 -27.80 11.32 30.44
CA GLU A 458 -27.99 10.96 29.03
C GLU A 458 -26.70 11.18 28.22
N LEU A 459 -25.86 12.16 28.60
CA LEU A 459 -24.49 12.32 28.09
C LEU A 459 -23.51 11.21 28.51
N ARG A 460 -23.74 10.52 29.64
CA ARG A 460 -22.83 9.51 30.20
C ARG A 460 -23.27 8.06 29.98
N VAL A 461 -24.57 7.81 29.80
CA VAL A 461 -25.19 6.48 29.90
C VAL A 461 -25.69 5.93 28.55
N GLN A 462 -25.77 6.72 27.48
CA GLN A 462 -26.19 6.19 26.18
C GLN A 462 -25.04 5.65 25.35
#